data_AF-A0A1H1X8G9-F1
#
_entry.id   AF-A0A1H1X8G9-F1
#
_cell.length_a   1.000
_cell.length_b   1.000
_cell.length_c   1.000
_cell.angle_alpha   90.00
_cell.angle_beta   90.00
_cell.angle_gamma   90.00
#
_symmetry.space_group_name_H-M   'P 1'
#
loop_
_entity.id
_entity.type
_entity.pdbx_description
1 polymer ?
#
loop_
_entity_poly.entity_id
_entity_poly.type
_entity_poly.pdbx_seq_one_letter_code
_entity_poly.pdbx_strand_id
1 'polypeptide(L)'
;MNIEKTILLLVFYLITSLSFGQTESEKRVSELINKLSWDSVTIDCNYDLVLTQTDSISNELVEIGKPFTTELINALKTPEKTIALHIILTRIFEDTENRIAGIGTKYIYKNCKESVGWHHLYNGITWEWTSENGQRIPEKQIDLAYNYWNRKLILKEKVKTTSNEEIYARLTKEDNIKYPCIDNRNYENNSAIIKIQELQSLLGKSNKSKDVNELMNRLGNDSIHSYFKDSYFVNYDTDGISFKFKKDSTLYCVFLEQEYKGTFWHGIKMDYEKKKIKKIIKPTKREKFGGKMENFWYTEPKFQIQFYSDDRIKYIMINN
;
A
#
# COMPACT_ATOMS: atom_id res chain seq x y z
N MET A 1 -16.10 -77.10 -15.44
CA MET A 1 -15.24 -75.97 -15.05
C MET A 1 -15.95 -75.23 -13.93
N ASN A 2 -15.44 -75.29 -12.69
CA ASN A 2 -16.19 -74.83 -11.51
C ASN A 2 -16.36 -73.32 -11.54
N ILE A 3 -17.60 -72.89 -11.77
CA ILE A 3 -18.03 -71.47 -11.79
C ILE A 3 -17.52 -70.72 -10.55
N GLU A 4 -17.49 -71.38 -9.39
CA GLU A 4 -16.95 -70.84 -8.14
C GLU A 4 -15.45 -70.47 -8.21
N LYS A 5 -14.63 -71.29 -8.87
CA LYS A 5 -13.18 -71.03 -9.02
C LYS A 5 -12.92 -69.87 -9.99
N THR A 6 -13.74 -69.75 -11.04
CA THR A 6 -13.64 -68.65 -12.02
C THR A 6 -14.08 -67.32 -11.41
N ILE A 7 -15.14 -67.32 -10.59
CA ILE A 7 -15.59 -66.13 -9.84
C ILE A 7 -14.53 -65.68 -8.85
N LEU A 8 -13.92 -66.61 -8.10
CA LEU A 8 -12.86 -66.28 -7.13
C LEU A 8 -11.64 -65.64 -7.80
N LEU A 9 -11.26 -66.12 -8.98
CA LEU A 9 -10.12 -65.60 -9.76
C LEU A 9 -10.41 -64.21 -10.35
N LEU A 10 -11.64 -63.98 -10.82
CA LEU A 10 -12.09 -62.66 -11.28
C LEU A 10 -12.13 -61.64 -10.15
N VAL A 11 -12.64 -62.02 -8.97
CA VAL A 11 -12.65 -61.17 -7.78
C VAL A 11 -11.23 -60.86 -7.33
N PHE A 12 -10.33 -61.85 -7.32
CA PHE A 12 -8.93 -61.63 -6.95
C PHE A 12 -8.21 -60.71 -7.95
N TYR A 13 -8.45 -60.86 -9.25
CA TYR A 13 -7.90 -59.99 -10.28
C TYR A 13 -8.45 -58.56 -10.22
N LEU A 14 -9.74 -58.40 -9.91
CA LEU A 14 -10.36 -57.10 -9.66
C LEU A 14 -9.77 -56.42 -8.43
N ILE A 15 -9.59 -57.13 -7.32
CA ILE A 15 -9.00 -56.58 -6.09
C ILE A 15 -7.54 -56.15 -6.33
N THR A 16 -6.74 -56.97 -7.00
CA THR A 16 -5.32 -56.62 -7.24
C THR A 16 -5.18 -55.47 -8.24
N SER A 17 -5.95 -55.46 -9.33
CA SER A 17 -5.92 -54.35 -10.31
C SER A 17 -6.39 -53.03 -9.72
N LEU A 18 -7.39 -53.05 -8.83
CA LEU A 18 -7.84 -51.86 -8.09
C LEU A 18 -6.77 -51.36 -7.11
N SER A 19 -6.07 -52.25 -6.40
CA SER A 19 -5.02 -51.84 -5.45
C SER A 19 -3.76 -51.28 -6.13
N PHE A 20 -3.33 -51.82 -7.27
CA PHE A 20 -2.16 -51.31 -8.01
C PHE A 20 -2.41 -49.96 -8.68
N GLY A 21 -3.60 -49.75 -9.28
CA GLY A 21 -3.95 -48.46 -9.89
C GLY A 21 -4.08 -47.32 -8.85
N GLN A 22 -4.47 -47.66 -7.62
CA GLN A 22 -4.58 -46.68 -6.54
C GLN A 22 -3.20 -46.18 -6.07
N THR A 23 -2.17 -47.02 -6.07
CA THR A 23 -0.82 -46.65 -5.62
C THR A 23 -0.10 -45.72 -6.60
N GLU A 24 -0.30 -45.93 -7.91
CA GLU A 24 0.27 -45.08 -8.94
C GLU A 24 -0.40 -43.70 -8.97
N SER A 25 -1.72 -43.66 -8.83
CA SER A 25 -2.48 -42.41 -8.74
C SER A 25 -2.15 -41.60 -7.47
N GLU A 26 -1.96 -42.26 -6.32
CA GLU A 26 -1.57 -41.62 -5.06
C GLU A 26 -0.19 -40.96 -5.21
N LYS A 27 0.79 -41.71 -5.73
CA LYS A 27 2.13 -41.17 -5.99
C LYS A 27 2.10 -39.98 -6.95
N ARG A 28 1.28 -40.05 -8.00
CA ARG A 28 1.13 -38.96 -8.96
C ARG A 28 0.55 -37.70 -8.30
N VAL A 29 -0.48 -37.84 -7.46
CA VAL A 29 -1.07 -36.72 -6.73
C VAL A 29 -0.05 -36.09 -5.79
N SER A 30 0.68 -36.87 -4.99
CA SER A 30 1.73 -36.35 -4.13
C SER A 30 2.82 -35.59 -4.91
N GLU A 31 3.24 -36.13 -6.06
CA GLU A 31 4.20 -35.46 -6.95
C GLU A 31 3.68 -34.11 -7.47
N LEU A 32 2.41 -34.05 -7.87
CA LEU A 32 1.80 -32.81 -8.35
C LEU A 32 1.66 -31.78 -7.22
N ILE A 33 1.20 -32.19 -6.03
CA ILE A 33 1.13 -31.33 -4.83
C ILE A 33 2.52 -30.77 -4.48
N ASN A 34 3.58 -31.56 -4.64
CA ASN A 34 4.94 -31.14 -4.34
C ASN A 34 5.49 -30.08 -5.29
N LYS A 35 4.95 -29.97 -6.50
CA LYS A 35 5.34 -28.95 -7.48
C LYS A 35 4.57 -27.64 -7.33
N LEU A 36 3.49 -27.62 -6.54
CA LEU A 36 2.74 -26.40 -6.28
C LEU A 36 3.59 -25.39 -5.50
N SER A 37 3.43 -24.12 -5.85
CA SER A 37 4.08 -22.98 -5.18
C SER A 37 3.26 -21.71 -5.36
N TRP A 38 3.78 -20.58 -4.89
CA TRP A 38 3.22 -19.25 -5.17
C TRP A 38 3.11 -18.95 -6.67
N ASP A 39 4.02 -19.49 -7.48
CA ASP A 39 4.04 -19.28 -8.94
C ASP A 39 2.94 -20.08 -9.66
N SER A 40 2.29 -21.04 -8.97
CA SER A 40 1.13 -21.77 -9.48
C SER A 40 -0.15 -20.92 -9.50
N VAL A 41 -0.11 -19.70 -8.95
CA VAL A 41 -1.26 -18.79 -8.86
C VAL A 41 -0.94 -17.49 -9.61
N THR A 42 -1.76 -17.17 -10.62
CA THR A 42 -1.69 -15.88 -11.31
C THR A 42 -3.02 -15.15 -11.28
N ILE A 43 -2.95 -13.85 -11.48
CA ILE A 43 -4.11 -12.98 -11.58
C ILE A 43 -4.12 -12.46 -13.01
N ASP A 44 -5.20 -12.71 -13.73
CA ASP A 44 -5.31 -12.24 -15.11
C ASP A 44 -5.64 -10.73 -15.17
N CYS A 45 -5.69 -10.18 -16.39
CA CYS A 45 -6.00 -8.77 -16.60
C CYS A 45 -7.45 -8.39 -16.24
N ASN A 46 -8.33 -9.37 -15.99
CA ASN A 46 -9.71 -9.15 -15.55
C ASN A 46 -9.86 -9.22 -14.02
N TYR A 47 -8.75 -9.34 -13.28
CA TYR A 47 -8.74 -9.56 -11.83
C TYR A 47 -9.39 -10.88 -11.40
N ASP A 48 -9.48 -11.85 -12.31
CA ASP A 48 -9.89 -13.20 -11.98
C ASP A 48 -8.68 -14.01 -11.53
N LEU A 49 -8.89 -14.85 -10.50
CA LEU A 49 -7.84 -15.77 -10.06
C LEU A 49 -7.79 -16.93 -11.02
N VAL A 50 -6.78 -16.91 -11.87
CA VAL A 50 -6.54 -17.98 -12.81
C VAL A 50 -5.37 -18.77 -12.23
N LEU A 51 -5.65 -19.99 -11.72
CA LEU A 51 -4.62 -21.03 -11.77
C LEU A 51 -4.19 -21.04 -13.22
N THR A 52 -2.96 -20.62 -13.49
CA THR A 52 -2.46 -20.39 -14.86
C THR A 52 -3.02 -21.50 -15.73
N GLN A 53 -3.88 -21.17 -16.70
CA GLN A 53 -4.50 -22.20 -17.55
C GLN A 53 -3.44 -23.05 -18.27
N THR A 54 -2.18 -22.59 -18.27
CA THR A 54 -0.99 -23.26 -18.77
C THR A 54 -0.28 -24.18 -17.78
N ASP A 55 -0.58 -24.17 -16.47
CA ASP A 55 0.07 -25.08 -15.51
C ASP A 55 -0.65 -26.43 -15.53
N SER A 56 -0.11 -27.35 -16.34
CA SER A 56 -0.59 -28.72 -16.49
C SER A 56 -0.76 -29.43 -15.14
N ILE A 57 0.02 -29.03 -14.14
CA ILE A 57 0.02 -29.60 -12.79
C ILE A 57 -1.30 -29.33 -12.07
N SER A 58 -1.73 -28.06 -12.05
CA SER A 58 -2.92 -27.64 -11.31
C SER A 58 -4.19 -28.17 -11.96
N ASN A 59 -4.26 -28.22 -13.29
CA ASN A 59 -5.40 -28.80 -14.01
C ASN A 59 -5.48 -30.32 -13.83
N GLU A 60 -4.34 -31.02 -13.91
CA GLU A 60 -4.30 -32.46 -13.66
C GLU A 60 -4.75 -32.77 -12.22
N LEU A 61 -4.32 -31.99 -11.23
CA LEU A 61 -4.80 -32.12 -9.84
C LEU A 61 -6.30 -31.91 -9.69
N VAL A 62 -6.91 -30.99 -10.45
CA VAL A 62 -8.37 -30.80 -10.45
C VAL A 62 -9.07 -32.04 -11.02
N GLU A 63 -8.51 -32.66 -12.07
CA GLU A 63 -9.08 -33.84 -12.72
C GLU A 63 -8.98 -35.10 -11.85
N ILE A 64 -7.79 -35.37 -11.29
CA ILE A 64 -7.52 -36.64 -10.59
C ILE A 64 -7.59 -36.53 -9.06
N GLY A 65 -7.66 -35.32 -8.50
CA GLY A 65 -7.48 -35.08 -7.07
C GLY A 65 -8.69 -35.37 -6.18
N LYS A 66 -9.90 -35.51 -6.75
CA LYS A 66 -11.14 -35.72 -5.97
C LYS A 66 -11.08 -36.92 -5.00
N PRO A 67 -10.57 -38.11 -5.39
CA PRO A 67 -10.41 -39.24 -4.47
C PRO A 67 -9.38 -39.00 -3.35
N PHE A 68 -8.48 -38.02 -3.52
CA PHE A 68 -7.36 -37.72 -2.62
C PHE A 68 -7.62 -36.48 -1.77
N THR A 69 -8.88 -36.23 -1.43
CA THR A 69 -9.33 -35.05 -0.67
C THR A 69 -8.56 -34.85 0.63
N THR A 70 -8.33 -35.92 1.41
CA THR A 70 -7.61 -35.83 2.69
C THR A 70 -6.16 -35.36 2.51
N GLU A 71 -5.49 -35.81 1.46
CA GLU A 71 -4.12 -35.43 1.14
C GLU A 71 -4.05 -33.95 0.73
N LEU A 72 -4.95 -33.52 -0.16
CA LEU A 72 -5.08 -32.12 -0.57
C LEU A 72 -5.35 -31.20 0.62
N ILE A 73 -6.24 -31.60 1.52
CA ILE A 73 -6.56 -30.83 2.74
C ILE A 73 -5.34 -30.75 3.65
N ASN A 74 -4.62 -31.85 3.89
CA ASN A 74 -3.43 -31.84 4.74
C ASN A 74 -2.31 -30.96 4.16
N ALA A 75 -2.15 -30.95 2.84
CA ALA A 75 -1.16 -30.13 2.16
C ALA A 75 -1.44 -28.61 2.25
N LEU A 76 -2.65 -28.19 2.62
CA LEU A 76 -2.96 -26.78 2.87
C LEU A 76 -2.09 -26.17 3.97
N LYS A 77 -1.59 -26.98 4.91
CA LYS A 77 -0.73 -26.54 6.03
C LYS A 77 0.67 -26.09 5.59
N THR A 78 0.99 -26.18 4.30
CA THR A 78 2.23 -25.65 3.73
C THR A 78 1.99 -24.26 3.15
N PRO A 79 2.55 -23.18 3.74
CA PRO A 79 2.25 -21.79 3.37
C PRO A 79 2.37 -21.49 1.86
N GLU A 80 3.37 -22.05 1.19
CA GLU A 80 3.67 -21.84 -0.22
C GLU A 80 2.65 -22.50 -1.17
N LYS A 81 1.84 -23.43 -0.65
CA LYS A 81 0.88 -24.23 -1.41
C LYS A 81 -0.56 -23.92 -1.04
N THR A 82 -0.80 -23.29 0.11
CA THR A 82 -2.13 -23.10 0.67
C THR A 82 -3.10 -22.46 -0.31
N ILE A 83 -2.70 -21.38 -0.98
CA ILE A 83 -3.59 -20.67 -1.91
C ILE A 83 -3.91 -21.54 -3.12
N ALA A 84 -2.90 -22.10 -3.79
CA ALA A 84 -3.08 -22.99 -4.95
C ALA A 84 -4.02 -24.16 -4.62
N LEU A 85 -3.79 -24.84 -3.51
CA LEU A 85 -4.62 -25.96 -3.04
C LEU A 85 -6.04 -25.52 -2.69
N HIS A 86 -6.22 -24.36 -2.07
CA HIS A 86 -7.55 -23.83 -1.76
C HIS A 86 -8.36 -23.58 -3.04
N ILE A 87 -7.70 -23.08 -4.10
CA ILE A 87 -8.33 -22.88 -5.40
C ILE A 87 -8.64 -24.21 -6.08
N ILE A 88 -7.71 -25.17 -6.08
CA ILE A 88 -7.92 -26.52 -6.62
C ILE A 88 -9.12 -27.19 -5.95
N LEU A 89 -9.20 -27.16 -4.61
CA LEU A 89 -10.34 -27.70 -3.87
C LEU A 89 -11.65 -26.99 -4.23
N THR A 90 -11.63 -25.67 -4.44
CA THR A 90 -12.81 -24.94 -4.92
C THR A 90 -13.25 -25.45 -6.29
N ARG A 91 -12.34 -25.63 -7.25
CA ARG A 91 -12.66 -26.13 -8.60
C ARG A 91 -13.19 -27.57 -8.58
N ILE A 92 -12.70 -28.41 -7.67
CA ILE A 92 -13.18 -29.80 -7.57
C ILE A 92 -14.62 -29.86 -7.02
N PHE A 93 -14.98 -28.98 -6.08
CA PHE A 93 -16.19 -29.16 -5.26
C PHE A 93 -17.24 -28.04 -5.33
N GLU A 94 -16.90 -26.85 -5.81
CA GLU A 94 -17.77 -25.68 -5.76
C GLU A 94 -17.99 -25.00 -7.12
N ASP A 95 -16.99 -24.99 -8.01
CA ASP A 95 -17.08 -24.32 -9.32
C ASP A 95 -16.89 -25.32 -10.48
N THR A 96 -18.01 -25.70 -11.10
CA THR A 96 -18.05 -26.58 -12.27
C THR A 96 -17.89 -25.85 -13.61
N GLU A 97 -17.88 -24.51 -13.64
CA GLU A 97 -17.87 -23.72 -14.89
C GLU A 97 -16.47 -23.23 -15.29
N ASN A 98 -15.40 -23.70 -14.63
CA ASN A 98 -14.01 -23.29 -14.87
C ASN A 98 -13.80 -21.76 -14.78
N ARG A 99 -14.68 -21.03 -14.09
CA ARG A 99 -14.64 -19.58 -13.94
C ARG A 99 -14.79 -19.21 -12.47
N ILE A 100 -13.63 -18.97 -11.89
CA ILE A 100 -13.53 -18.51 -10.52
C ILE A 100 -13.74 -17.00 -10.51
N ALA A 101 -15.00 -16.59 -10.32
CA ALA A 101 -15.34 -15.18 -10.29
C ALA A 101 -14.73 -14.47 -9.07
N GLY A 102 -13.96 -13.41 -9.35
CA GLY A 102 -13.71 -12.29 -8.44
C GLY A 102 -12.67 -12.51 -7.36
N ILE A 103 -11.44 -12.04 -7.60
CA ILE A 103 -10.51 -11.71 -6.51
C ILE A 103 -10.92 -10.37 -5.92
N GLY A 104 -11.18 -10.38 -4.62
CA GLY A 104 -11.17 -9.15 -3.86
C GLY A 104 -9.75 -8.63 -3.71
N THR A 105 -9.49 -7.38 -4.11
CA THR A 105 -8.18 -6.73 -3.88
C THR A 105 -8.35 -5.50 -2.98
N LYS A 106 -7.52 -5.38 -1.95
CA LYS A 106 -7.43 -4.18 -1.11
C LYS A 106 -5.99 -3.70 -1.03
N TYR A 107 -5.74 -2.49 -1.50
CA TYR A 107 -4.41 -1.88 -1.38
C TYR A 107 -4.02 -1.59 0.07
N ILE A 108 -2.72 -1.72 0.34
CA ILE A 108 -2.07 -1.40 1.61
C ILE A 108 -1.33 -0.08 1.40
N TYR A 109 -1.71 0.94 2.18
CA TYR A 109 -1.11 2.26 2.09
C TYR A 109 -0.30 2.58 3.34
N LYS A 110 0.91 3.08 3.14
CA LYS A 110 1.72 3.75 4.15
C LYS A 110 1.46 5.25 4.06
N ASN A 111 1.30 5.90 5.22
CA ASN A 111 1.04 7.34 5.34
C ASN A 111 -0.14 7.81 4.46
N CYS A 112 -1.15 6.97 4.27
CA CYS A 112 -2.33 7.21 3.43
C CYS A 112 -2.08 7.53 1.94
N LYS A 113 -0.83 7.46 1.44
CA LYS A 113 -0.49 7.91 0.07
C LYS A 113 0.39 6.92 -0.68
N GLU A 114 1.31 6.25 0.02
CA GLU A 114 2.27 5.35 -0.61
C GLU A 114 1.71 3.93 -0.61
N SER A 115 1.38 3.38 -1.78
CA SER A 115 1.01 1.97 -1.89
C SER A 115 2.26 1.11 -1.64
N VAL A 116 2.25 0.32 -0.57
CA VAL A 116 3.36 -0.59 -0.20
C VAL A 116 3.05 -2.06 -0.49
N GLY A 117 1.82 -2.36 -0.91
CA GLY A 117 1.37 -3.69 -1.21
C GLY A 117 -0.13 -3.78 -1.39
N TRP A 118 -0.66 -5.00 -1.39
CA TRP A 118 -2.10 -5.25 -1.41
C TRP A 118 -2.43 -6.59 -0.75
N HIS A 119 -3.61 -6.64 -0.15
CA HIS A 119 -4.28 -7.85 0.27
C HIS A 119 -5.08 -8.40 -0.90
N HIS A 120 -4.95 -9.69 -1.13
CA HIS A 120 -5.85 -10.48 -1.93
C HIS A 120 -6.88 -11.18 -1.05
N LEU A 121 -8.07 -11.38 -1.58
CA LEU A 121 -9.19 -12.08 -0.96
C LEU A 121 -9.83 -13.00 -1.98
N TYR A 122 -9.93 -14.28 -1.61
CA TYR A 122 -10.59 -15.29 -2.40
C TYR A 122 -11.27 -16.31 -1.48
N ASN A 123 -12.58 -16.54 -1.66
CA ASN A 123 -13.39 -17.47 -0.87
C ASN A 123 -13.18 -17.39 0.65
N GLY A 124 -13.06 -16.15 1.17
CA GLY A 124 -12.87 -15.88 2.59
C GLY A 124 -11.43 -16.04 3.10
N ILE A 125 -10.49 -16.44 2.25
CA ILE A 125 -9.06 -16.52 2.55
C ILE A 125 -8.37 -15.26 2.07
N THR A 126 -7.50 -14.69 2.90
CA THR A 126 -6.70 -13.51 2.58
C THR A 126 -5.20 -13.81 2.60
N TRP A 127 -4.45 -13.26 1.66
CA TRP A 127 -2.98 -13.23 1.67
C TRP A 127 -2.51 -11.86 1.19
N GLU A 128 -1.27 -11.50 1.51
CA GLU A 128 -0.71 -10.18 1.17
C GLU A 128 0.50 -10.32 0.25
N TRP A 129 0.64 -9.38 -0.68
CA TRP A 129 1.90 -9.09 -1.33
C TRP A 129 2.42 -7.74 -0.84
N THR A 130 3.69 -7.66 -0.49
CA THR A 130 4.39 -6.40 -0.18
C THR A 130 5.69 -6.33 -0.94
N SER A 131 6.15 -5.11 -1.28
CA SER A 131 7.44 -4.92 -1.96
C SER A 131 8.63 -5.44 -1.15
N GLU A 132 8.55 -5.42 0.18
CA GLU A 132 9.61 -5.85 1.09
C GLU A 132 9.67 -7.38 1.25
N ASN A 133 8.52 -8.06 1.33
CA ASN A 133 8.45 -9.47 1.74
C ASN A 133 7.92 -10.40 0.65
N GLY A 134 7.50 -9.88 -0.51
CA GLY A 134 6.85 -10.67 -1.55
C GLY A 134 5.48 -11.20 -1.10
N GLN A 135 5.11 -12.38 -1.60
CA GLN A 135 3.86 -13.07 -1.26
C GLN A 135 3.92 -13.70 0.14
N ARG A 136 2.90 -13.50 0.94
CA ARG A 136 2.78 -14.07 2.29
C ARG A 136 1.33 -14.37 2.65
N ILE A 137 1.10 -15.55 3.21
CA ILE A 137 -0.15 -15.89 3.89
C ILE A 137 0.06 -15.96 5.41
N PRO A 138 -0.75 -15.29 6.24
CA PRO A 138 -0.70 -15.45 7.69
C PRO A 138 -1.15 -16.84 8.14
N GLU A 139 -0.55 -17.40 9.20
CA GLU A 139 -0.93 -18.71 9.78
C GLU A 139 -2.43 -18.82 10.06
N LYS A 140 -3.04 -17.75 10.61
CA LYS A 140 -4.48 -17.66 10.86
C LYS A 140 -5.35 -17.91 9.62
N GLN A 141 -4.82 -17.66 8.42
CA GLN A 141 -5.51 -17.87 7.14
C GLN A 141 -5.26 -19.28 6.59
N ILE A 142 -4.09 -19.87 6.85
CA ILE A 142 -3.79 -21.28 6.60
C ILE A 142 -4.75 -22.16 7.39
N ASP A 143 -4.87 -21.91 8.70
CA ASP A 143 -5.80 -22.60 9.58
C ASP A 143 -7.25 -22.46 9.13
N LEU A 144 -7.62 -21.27 8.65
CA LEU A 144 -8.99 -21.01 8.18
C LEU A 144 -9.31 -21.82 6.92
N ALA A 145 -8.37 -21.89 5.97
CA ALA A 145 -8.50 -22.72 4.77
C ALA A 145 -8.60 -24.21 5.11
N TYR A 146 -7.70 -24.71 5.96
CA TYR A 146 -7.71 -26.10 6.42
C TYR A 146 -9.03 -26.46 7.10
N ASN A 147 -9.46 -25.64 8.07
CA ASN A 147 -10.66 -25.90 8.85
C ASN A 147 -11.93 -25.81 8.01
N TYR A 148 -12.00 -24.88 7.05
CA TYR A 148 -13.14 -24.78 6.12
C TYR A 148 -13.34 -26.11 5.36
N TRP A 149 -12.29 -26.60 4.71
CA TRP A 149 -12.37 -27.83 3.91
C TRP A 149 -12.52 -29.09 4.75
N ASN A 150 -11.81 -29.19 5.86
CA ASN A 150 -11.95 -30.33 6.78
C ASN A 150 -13.37 -30.43 7.32
N ARG A 151 -13.95 -29.32 7.78
CA ARG A 151 -15.34 -29.30 8.27
C ARG A 151 -16.33 -29.61 7.16
N LYS A 152 -16.16 -29.03 5.97
CA LYS A 152 -17.09 -29.19 4.84
C LYS A 152 -17.06 -30.59 4.23
N LEU A 153 -15.88 -31.15 3.97
CA LEU A 153 -15.72 -32.38 3.19
C LEU A 153 -15.54 -33.63 4.05
N ILE A 154 -14.83 -33.53 5.18
CA ILE A 154 -14.57 -34.67 6.07
C ILE A 154 -15.66 -34.80 7.12
N LEU A 155 -15.92 -33.72 7.87
CA LEU A 155 -16.93 -33.71 8.93
C LEU A 155 -18.36 -33.48 8.41
N LYS A 156 -18.51 -33.09 7.14
CA LYS A 156 -19.80 -32.82 6.46
C LYS A 156 -20.67 -31.79 7.19
N GLU A 157 -20.04 -30.82 7.83
CA GLU A 157 -20.70 -29.74 8.52
C GLU A 157 -21.10 -28.61 7.56
N LYS A 158 -22.16 -27.87 7.91
CA LYS A 158 -22.48 -26.63 7.23
C LYS A 158 -21.49 -25.55 7.64
N VAL A 159 -20.65 -25.14 6.70
CA VAL A 159 -19.66 -24.07 6.92
C VAL A 159 -20.15 -22.79 6.27
N LYS A 160 -19.95 -21.66 6.94
CA LYS A 160 -20.20 -20.32 6.40
C LYS A 160 -18.89 -19.56 6.33
N THR A 161 -18.62 -18.92 5.21
CA THR A 161 -17.50 -18.00 5.06
C THR A 161 -17.87 -16.62 5.62
N THR A 162 -16.87 -15.93 6.15
CA THR A 162 -16.98 -14.52 6.53
C THR A 162 -17.27 -13.68 5.28
N SER A 163 -18.12 -12.65 5.40
CA SER A 163 -18.44 -11.81 4.24
C SER A 163 -17.23 -10.97 3.82
N ASN A 164 -17.15 -10.60 2.55
CA ASN A 164 -16.06 -9.78 2.03
C ASN A 164 -15.99 -8.42 2.74
N GLU A 165 -17.14 -7.83 3.08
CA GLU A 165 -17.22 -6.55 3.80
C GLU A 165 -16.58 -6.65 5.20
N GLU A 166 -16.90 -7.71 5.94
CA GLU A 166 -16.32 -7.96 7.27
C GLU A 166 -14.81 -8.17 7.19
N ILE A 167 -14.35 -8.90 6.16
CA ILE A 167 -12.92 -9.11 5.91
C ILE A 167 -12.22 -7.79 5.60
N TYR A 168 -12.76 -6.97 4.71
CA TYR A 168 -12.16 -5.68 4.36
C TYR A 168 -12.15 -4.71 5.53
N ALA A 169 -13.20 -4.68 6.35
CA ALA A 169 -13.24 -3.86 7.57
C ALA A 169 -12.12 -4.28 8.55
N ARG A 170 -11.95 -5.60 8.76
CA ARG A 170 -10.86 -6.13 9.58
C ARG A 170 -9.48 -5.77 9.02
N LEU A 171 -9.24 -6.01 7.73
CA LEU A 171 -7.97 -5.68 7.08
C LEU A 171 -7.66 -4.18 7.16
N THR A 172 -8.67 -3.32 7.00
CA THR A 172 -8.51 -1.88 7.18
C THR A 172 -8.04 -1.53 8.58
N LYS A 173 -8.62 -2.16 9.60
CA LYS A 173 -8.19 -1.96 10.99
C LYS A 173 -6.76 -2.46 11.23
N GLU A 174 -6.41 -3.64 10.71
CA GLU A 174 -5.06 -4.21 10.81
C GLU A 174 -4.03 -3.31 10.11
N ASP A 175 -4.34 -2.83 8.90
CA ASP A 175 -3.49 -1.91 8.15
C ASP A 175 -3.35 -0.56 8.83
N ASN A 176 -4.42 0.00 9.40
CA ASN A 176 -4.33 1.27 10.15
C ASN A 176 -3.53 1.14 11.45
N ILE A 177 -3.34 -0.07 11.98
CA ILE A 177 -2.46 -0.30 13.14
C ILE A 177 -1.00 -0.46 12.66
N LYS A 178 -0.78 -1.21 11.57
CA LYS A 178 0.55 -1.50 11.02
C LYS A 178 1.16 -0.31 10.29
N TYR A 179 0.34 0.43 9.56
CA TYR A 179 0.64 1.60 8.77
C TYR A 179 -0.33 2.71 9.17
N PRO A 180 -0.19 3.25 10.39
CA PRO A 180 -1.08 4.31 10.84
C PRO A 180 -1.12 5.42 9.80
N CYS A 181 -2.35 5.72 9.41
CA CYS A 181 -2.64 6.85 8.58
C CYS A 181 -2.29 8.09 9.40
N ILE A 182 -1.09 8.58 9.19
CA ILE A 182 -0.66 9.89 9.67
C ILE A 182 -1.36 10.91 8.73
N ASP A 183 -2.69 11.05 8.85
CA ASP A 183 -3.46 12.11 8.18
C ASP A 183 -3.16 13.42 8.93
N ASN A 184 -2.08 14.06 8.50
CA ASN A 184 -1.54 15.29 9.08
C ASN A 184 -2.38 16.55 8.84
N ARG A 185 -3.65 16.42 8.44
CA ARG A 185 -4.58 17.56 8.39
C ARG A 185 -5.05 18.03 9.77
N ASN A 186 -4.78 17.25 10.82
CA ASN A 186 -4.95 17.65 12.21
C ASN A 186 -3.62 17.95 12.93
N TYR A 187 -2.57 18.38 12.22
CA TYR A 187 -1.48 19.05 12.92
C TYR A 187 -1.95 20.41 13.43
N GLU A 188 -1.70 20.68 14.70
CA GLU A 188 -1.62 22.05 15.17
C GLU A 188 -0.57 22.76 14.31
N ASN A 189 -0.97 23.82 13.62
CA ASN A 189 -0.06 24.67 12.87
C ASN A 189 1.03 25.20 13.83
N ASN A 190 2.24 24.69 13.65
CA ASN A 190 3.42 24.97 14.47
C ASN A 190 4.11 26.27 14.04
N SER A 191 3.76 26.83 12.88
CA SER A 191 4.35 28.07 12.37
C SER A 191 4.25 29.26 13.33
N ALA A 192 3.27 29.25 14.25
CA ALA A 192 3.12 30.29 15.27
C ALA A 192 4.35 30.42 16.20
N ILE A 193 5.11 29.33 16.41
CA ILE A 193 6.32 29.32 17.26
C ILE A 193 7.62 29.38 16.47
N ILE A 194 7.56 29.35 15.14
CA ILE A 194 8.73 29.43 14.26
C ILE A 194 9.07 30.90 14.03
N LYS A 195 10.31 31.27 14.35
CA LYS A 195 10.78 32.66 14.20
C LYS A 195 11.42 32.86 12.83
N ILE A 196 11.22 34.04 12.23
CA ILE A 196 11.82 34.36 10.93
C ILE A 196 13.36 34.30 10.97
N GLN A 197 13.97 34.65 12.10
CA GLN A 197 15.43 34.58 12.28
C GLN A 197 15.94 33.13 12.25
N GLU A 198 15.12 32.19 12.74
CA GLU A 198 15.43 30.76 12.67
C GLU A 198 15.46 30.32 11.21
N LEU A 199 14.42 30.65 10.42
CA LEU A 199 14.35 30.34 9.00
C LEU A 199 15.50 30.97 8.20
N GLN A 200 15.87 32.21 8.51
CA GLN A 200 17.00 32.91 7.89
C GLN A 200 18.33 32.22 8.18
N SER A 201 18.52 31.71 9.40
CA SER A 201 19.75 31.02 9.79
C SER A 201 19.98 29.69 9.06
N LEU A 202 18.94 29.15 8.39
CA LEU A 202 19.03 27.90 7.63
C LEU A 202 19.47 28.13 6.18
N LEU A 203 19.39 29.36 5.68
CA LEU A 203 19.80 29.68 4.32
C LEU A 203 21.29 29.37 4.11
N GLY A 204 21.59 28.70 3.00
CA GLY A 204 22.94 28.22 2.68
C GLY A 204 23.31 26.87 3.32
N LYS A 205 22.47 26.30 4.19
CA LYS A 205 22.72 24.98 4.79
C LYS A 205 22.17 23.86 3.90
N SER A 206 22.83 22.70 3.97
CA SER A 206 22.34 21.48 3.32
C SER A 206 21.12 20.92 4.05
N ASN A 207 20.21 20.25 3.34
CA ASN A 207 19.13 19.46 3.94
C ASN A 207 19.63 18.35 4.89
N LYS A 208 20.90 17.95 4.80
CA LYS A 208 21.52 16.99 5.73
C LYS A 208 22.07 17.63 7.00
N SER A 209 22.09 18.96 7.09
CA SER A 209 22.58 19.64 8.28
C SER A 209 21.66 19.39 9.48
N LYS A 210 22.26 19.33 10.67
CA LYS A 210 21.54 19.09 11.92
C LYS A 210 20.39 20.09 12.11
N ASP A 211 20.66 21.38 11.92
CA ASP A 211 19.70 22.45 12.14
C ASP A 211 18.49 22.38 11.17
N VAL A 212 18.74 22.05 9.90
CA VAL A 212 17.65 21.89 8.92
C VAL A 212 16.81 20.67 9.28
N ASN A 213 17.44 19.54 9.61
CA ASN A 213 16.74 18.34 10.03
C ASN A 213 15.91 18.56 11.31
N GLU A 214 16.44 19.27 12.30
CA GLU A 214 15.71 19.57 13.53
C GLU A 214 14.45 20.42 13.27
N LEU A 215 14.53 21.43 12.41
CA LEU A 215 13.34 22.20 12.02
C LEU A 215 12.35 21.34 11.24
N MET A 216 12.81 20.59 10.24
CA MET A 216 11.96 19.73 9.42
C MET A 216 11.22 18.68 10.27
N ASN A 217 11.90 18.10 11.26
CA ASN A 217 11.28 17.18 12.22
C ASN A 217 10.19 17.86 13.07
N ARG A 218 10.39 19.12 13.47
CA ARG A 218 9.38 19.90 14.22
C ARG A 218 8.15 20.24 13.39
N LEU A 219 8.32 20.41 12.08
CA LEU A 219 7.22 20.65 11.14
C LEU A 219 6.44 19.38 10.78
N GLY A 220 6.93 18.19 11.17
CA GLY A 220 6.34 16.89 10.80
C GLY A 220 6.73 16.45 9.39
N ASN A 221 6.85 15.15 9.12
CA ASN A 221 7.35 14.65 7.83
C ASN A 221 6.33 14.83 6.67
N ASP A 222 6.16 16.05 6.18
CA ASP A 222 5.45 16.32 4.92
C ASP A 222 6.41 16.26 3.73
N SER A 223 6.08 15.43 2.75
CA SER A 223 6.88 15.18 1.57
C SER A 223 6.06 15.33 0.30
N ILE A 224 5.89 16.58 -0.15
CA ILE A 224 5.59 16.88 -1.56
C ILE A 224 6.86 17.43 -2.20
N HIS A 225 7.54 16.58 -2.97
CA HIS A 225 8.70 16.96 -3.75
C HIS A 225 8.29 17.29 -5.18
N SER A 226 8.12 18.57 -5.50
CA SER A 226 8.15 18.99 -6.90
C SER A 226 9.60 19.15 -7.35
N TYR A 227 10.05 18.32 -8.29
CA TYR A 227 11.38 18.39 -8.87
C TYR A 227 11.40 19.26 -10.13
N PHE A 228 12.31 20.23 -10.16
CA PHE A 228 12.68 20.99 -11.34
C PHE A 228 14.13 20.66 -11.70
N LYS A 229 14.55 20.96 -12.94
CA LYS A 229 15.87 20.57 -13.49
C LYS A 229 17.06 20.88 -12.57
N ASP A 230 16.99 22.01 -11.84
CA ASP A 230 18.10 22.51 -11.00
C ASP A 230 17.72 22.73 -9.51
N SER A 231 16.49 22.38 -9.10
CA SER A 231 16.02 22.59 -7.73
C SER A 231 14.86 21.67 -7.37
N TYR A 232 14.66 21.41 -6.09
CA TYR A 232 13.46 20.74 -5.58
C TYR A 232 12.84 21.51 -4.42
N PHE A 233 11.58 21.21 -4.14
CA PHE A 233 10.84 21.81 -3.04
C PHE A 233 10.52 20.76 -1.97
N VAL A 234 10.33 21.24 -0.75
CA VAL A 234 9.71 20.52 0.36
C VAL A 234 8.66 21.45 0.94
N ASN A 235 7.39 21.05 0.87
CA ASN A 235 6.26 21.88 1.26
C ASN A 235 5.62 21.33 2.54
N TYR A 236 5.30 22.24 3.46
CA TYR A 236 4.61 22.00 4.73
C TYR A 236 3.33 22.83 4.71
N ASP A 237 2.33 22.36 3.96
CA ASP A 237 1.11 23.12 3.64
C ASP A 237 0.36 23.57 4.90
N THR A 238 0.27 22.71 5.93
CA THR A 238 -0.41 23.03 7.19
C THR A 238 0.24 24.19 7.94
N ASP A 239 1.56 24.33 7.83
CA ASP A 239 2.34 25.41 8.44
C ASP A 239 2.49 26.64 7.52
N GLY A 240 2.12 26.51 6.24
CA GLY A 240 2.32 27.54 5.23
C GLY A 240 3.80 27.82 4.99
N ILE A 241 4.67 26.79 5.01
CA ILE A 241 6.12 26.94 4.80
C ILE A 241 6.58 26.02 3.68
N SER A 242 7.25 26.57 2.69
CA SER A 242 7.84 25.82 1.59
C SER A 242 9.33 26.12 1.46
N PHE A 243 10.16 25.09 1.43
CA PHE A 243 11.61 25.18 1.32
C PHE A 243 12.06 24.84 -0.09
N LYS A 244 12.91 25.67 -0.68
CA LYS A 244 13.48 25.42 -2.01
C LYS A 244 14.98 25.18 -1.94
N PHE A 245 15.37 24.00 -2.41
CA PHE A 245 16.73 23.52 -2.39
C PHE A 245 17.31 23.52 -3.80
N LYS A 246 18.61 23.79 -3.91
CA LYS A 246 19.38 23.54 -5.15
C LYS A 246 19.54 22.04 -5.36
N LYS A 247 19.99 21.63 -6.55
CA LYS A 247 20.32 20.23 -6.88
C LYS A 247 21.31 19.58 -5.90
N ASP A 248 22.25 20.36 -5.37
CA ASP A 248 23.22 19.91 -4.33
C ASP A 248 22.61 19.82 -2.91
N SER A 249 21.29 20.03 -2.79
CA SER A 249 20.54 20.05 -1.54
C SER A 249 20.87 21.21 -0.60
N THR A 250 21.42 22.32 -1.11
CA THR A 250 21.58 23.56 -0.36
C THR A 250 20.28 24.36 -0.34
N LEU A 251 19.77 24.70 0.84
CA LEU A 251 18.62 25.58 1.02
C LEU A 251 18.99 26.99 0.57
N TYR A 252 18.23 27.56 -0.37
CA TYR A 252 18.51 28.92 -0.84
C TYR A 252 17.32 29.87 -0.76
N CYS A 253 16.12 29.33 -0.55
CA CYS A 253 14.92 30.13 -0.47
C CYS A 253 13.86 29.46 0.42
N VAL A 254 13.16 30.28 1.20
CA VAL A 254 12.01 29.86 2.02
C VAL A 254 10.80 30.72 1.61
N PHE A 255 9.68 30.06 1.36
CA PHE A 255 8.40 30.69 1.07
C PHE A 255 7.47 30.52 2.26
N LEU A 256 6.76 31.60 2.59
CA LEU A 256 5.75 31.63 3.64
C LEU A 256 4.42 31.99 2.99
N GLU A 257 3.41 31.16 3.21
CA GLU A 257 2.09 31.17 2.56
C GLU A 257 0.99 31.54 3.56
N GLN A 258 -0.27 31.62 3.11
CA GLN A 258 -1.36 32.23 3.88
C GLN A 258 -1.61 31.53 5.23
N GLU A 259 -1.30 30.25 5.30
CA GLU A 259 -1.44 29.39 6.47
C GLU A 259 -0.41 29.73 7.56
N TYR A 260 0.66 30.47 7.25
CA TYR A 260 1.67 30.84 8.23
C TYR A 260 1.12 31.82 9.29
N LYS A 261 1.10 31.40 10.55
CA LYS A 261 0.57 32.12 11.71
C LYS A 261 1.62 32.90 12.51
N GLY A 262 2.91 32.68 12.24
CA GLY A 262 3.98 33.41 12.92
C GLY A 262 4.01 34.90 12.56
N THR A 263 4.72 35.69 13.37
CA THR A 263 4.97 37.10 13.08
C THR A 263 6.26 37.30 12.29
N PHE A 264 6.23 38.22 11.33
CA PHE A 264 7.39 38.61 10.54
C PHE A 264 8.08 39.86 11.10
N TRP A 265 9.13 40.30 10.38
CA TRP A 265 9.84 41.56 10.62
C TRP A 265 8.88 42.72 10.93
N HIS A 266 9.16 43.47 12.01
CA HIS A 266 8.30 44.56 12.51
C HIS A 266 6.85 44.15 12.85
N GLY A 267 6.59 42.88 13.20
CA GLY A 267 5.27 42.42 13.64
C GLY A 267 4.23 42.34 12.50
N ILE A 268 4.69 42.28 11.25
CA ILE A 268 3.83 42.03 10.09
C ILE A 268 3.23 40.62 10.21
N LYS A 269 1.99 40.44 9.75
CA LYS A 269 1.28 39.16 9.68
C LYS A 269 0.75 38.91 8.28
N MET A 270 0.46 37.66 7.93
CA MET A 270 0.00 37.28 6.59
C MET A 270 -1.36 37.87 6.21
N ASP A 271 -2.19 38.18 7.20
CA ASP A 271 -3.49 38.83 7.03
C ASP A 271 -3.41 40.34 6.77
N TYR A 272 -2.21 40.94 6.74
CA TYR A 272 -2.06 42.38 6.51
C TYR A 272 -2.17 42.73 5.02
N GLU A 273 -2.94 43.77 4.72
CA GLU A 273 -2.97 44.37 3.39
C GLU A 273 -1.73 45.22 3.09
N LYS A 274 -1.44 45.35 1.79
CA LYS A 274 -0.36 46.19 1.24
C LYS A 274 -0.27 47.59 1.86
N LYS A 275 -1.40 48.26 2.07
CA LYS A 275 -1.45 49.62 2.66
C LYS A 275 -1.01 49.64 4.12
N LYS A 276 -1.38 48.62 4.90
CA LYS A 276 -0.98 48.49 6.31
C LYS A 276 0.52 48.27 6.43
N ILE A 277 1.09 47.44 5.57
CA ILE A 277 2.54 47.17 5.52
C ILE A 277 3.33 48.44 5.21
N LYS A 278 2.91 49.25 4.22
CA LYS A 278 3.56 50.54 3.88
C LYS A 278 3.64 51.52 5.06
N LYS A 279 2.71 51.44 6.02
CA LYS A 279 2.70 52.28 7.23
C LYS A 279 3.67 51.78 8.30
N ILE A 280 3.93 50.47 8.33
CA ILE A 280 4.84 49.85 9.29
C ILE A 280 6.29 49.96 8.80
N ILE A 281 6.53 49.65 7.52
CA ILE A 281 7.87 49.64 6.93
C ILE A 281 7.85 50.03 5.45
N LYS A 282 8.80 50.87 5.04
CA LYS A 282 8.98 51.27 3.65
C LYS A 282 9.85 50.24 2.90
N PRO A 283 9.43 49.76 1.72
CA PRO A 283 10.25 48.86 0.92
C PRO A 283 11.47 49.58 0.33
N THR A 284 12.61 48.89 0.29
CA THR A 284 13.83 49.39 -0.36
C THR A 284 13.63 49.48 -1.88
N LYS A 285 12.99 48.48 -2.48
CA LYS A 285 12.65 48.45 -3.91
C LYS A 285 11.20 48.01 -4.10
N ARG A 286 10.57 48.58 -5.12
CA ARG A 286 9.23 48.18 -5.60
C ARG A 286 9.35 47.71 -7.03
N GLU A 287 8.72 46.58 -7.34
CA GLU A 287 8.78 45.99 -8.66
C GLU A 287 7.37 45.64 -9.13
N LYS A 288 7.00 46.15 -10.30
CA LYS A 288 5.66 45.92 -10.87
C LYS A 288 5.74 44.80 -11.89
N PHE A 289 4.87 43.82 -11.74
CA PHE A 289 4.61 42.79 -12.73
C PHE A 289 3.21 43.04 -13.27
N GLY A 290 3.00 42.83 -14.58
CA GLY A 290 1.81 43.30 -15.32
C GLY A 290 0.47 43.29 -14.54
N GLY A 291 -0.34 44.33 -14.74
CA GLY A 291 -1.57 44.56 -13.98
C GLY A 291 -1.33 45.32 -12.67
N LYS A 292 -2.03 44.93 -11.59
CA LYS A 292 -1.94 45.55 -10.24
C LYS A 292 -0.93 44.85 -9.31
N MET A 293 -0.17 43.88 -9.82
CA MET A 293 0.80 43.13 -9.01
C MET A 293 2.06 43.98 -8.77
N GLU A 294 2.37 44.22 -7.50
CA GLU A 294 3.55 44.97 -7.05
C GLU A 294 4.22 44.13 -5.98
N ASN A 295 5.54 43.97 -6.04
CA ASN A 295 6.34 43.27 -5.03
C ASN A 295 7.12 44.30 -4.20
N PHE A 296 7.23 44.04 -2.89
CA PHE A 296 8.07 44.82 -1.99
C PHE A 296 9.34 44.06 -1.67
N TRP A 297 10.48 44.70 -1.88
CA TRP A 297 11.80 44.16 -1.59
C TRP A 297 12.41 44.92 -0.41
N TYR A 298 12.99 44.17 0.51
CA TYR A 298 13.69 44.68 1.69
C TYR A 298 15.10 44.11 1.69
N THR A 299 16.10 45.00 1.60
CA THR A 299 17.52 44.61 1.55
C THR A 299 18.02 44.02 2.85
N GLU A 300 17.49 44.49 3.98
CA GLU A 300 17.73 43.90 5.29
C GLU A 300 16.37 43.73 5.99
N PRO A 301 15.98 42.49 6.35
CA PRO A 301 16.74 41.23 6.35
C PRO A 301 16.49 40.34 5.10
N LYS A 302 16.78 40.85 3.90
CA LYS A 302 16.70 40.13 2.60
C LYS A 302 15.42 39.32 2.37
N PHE A 303 14.27 40.00 2.31
CA PHE A 303 13.01 39.35 1.95
C PHE A 303 12.21 40.14 0.92
N GLN A 304 11.29 39.43 0.27
CA GLN A 304 10.33 39.96 -0.67
C GLN A 304 8.91 39.61 -0.23
N ILE A 305 7.99 40.57 -0.31
CA ILE A 305 6.55 40.32 -0.17
C ILE A 305 5.91 40.42 -1.55
N GLN A 306 5.29 39.35 -2.00
CA GLN A 306 4.44 39.36 -3.19
C GLN A 306 2.97 39.52 -2.79
N PHE A 307 2.22 40.27 -3.58
CA PHE A 307 0.81 40.55 -3.35
C PHE A 307 -0.06 40.02 -4.48
N TYR A 308 -1.30 39.65 -4.15
CA TYR A 308 -2.38 39.48 -5.11
C TYR A 308 -2.84 40.83 -5.68
N SER A 309 -3.72 40.77 -6.69
CA SER A 309 -4.34 41.96 -7.30
C SER A 309 -5.28 42.72 -6.36
N ASP A 310 -5.72 42.09 -5.27
CA ASP A 310 -6.59 42.63 -4.22
C ASP A 310 -5.81 43.19 -3.01
N ASP A 311 -4.49 43.40 -3.16
CA ASP A 311 -3.60 43.94 -2.13
C ASP A 311 -3.34 43.03 -0.91
N ARG A 312 -3.83 41.79 -0.88
CA ARG A 312 -3.46 40.79 0.15
C ARG A 312 -2.10 40.18 -0.13
N ILE A 313 -1.39 39.75 0.93
CA ILE A 313 -0.15 39.00 0.78
C ILE A 313 -0.45 37.66 0.08
N LYS A 314 0.32 37.38 -0.97
CA LYS A 314 0.32 36.09 -1.65
C LYS A 314 1.32 35.14 -1.00
N TYR A 315 2.58 35.59 -0.90
CA TYR A 315 3.62 34.90 -0.14
C TYR A 315 4.71 35.87 0.28
N ILE A 316 5.49 35.47 1.27
CA ILE A 316 6.75 36.11 1.65
C ILE A 316 7.90 35.18 1.27
N MET A 317 8.93 35.72 0.63
CA MET A 317 10.09 34.98 0.17
C MET A 317 11.34 35.48 0.91
N ILE A 318 12.02 34.58 1.61
CA ILE A 318 13.30 34.83 2.28
C ILE A 318 14.41 34.24 1.43
N ASN A 319 15.41 35.05 1.05
CA ASN A 319 16.49 34.63 0.16
C ASN A 319 17.85 34.77 0.82
N ASN A 320 18.77 33.89 0.41
CA ASN A 320 20.20 34.02 0.72
C ASN A 320 20.85 35.16 -0.08
#